data_AF-X1K116-F1
#
_entry.id   AF-X1K116-F1
#
_cell.length_a   1.000
_cell.length_b   1.000
_cell.length_c   1.000
_cell.angle_alpha   90.00
_cell.angle_beta   90.00
_cell.angle_gamma   90.00
#
_symmetry.space_group_name_H-M   'P 1'
#
loop_
_entity.id
_entity.type
_entity.pdbx_description
1 polymer ?
#
loop_
_entity_poly.entity_id
_entity_poly.type
_entity_poly.pdbx_seq_one_letter_code
_entity_poly.pdbx_strand_id
1 'polypeptide(L)'
;MALGAFLSSGQWEWFVSLTFRAEYVSPKEADRHWQAWLNSLCQSCRYRGLERPFYFRVTELQNRGTLHYHSLIGGVGDIRRLLFKDIWELNGFARVEQYNPSLGACHYVGKYLVKTDGNLQFSHNLKQHLTTS
;
A
#
# COMPACT_ATOMS: atom_id res chain seq x y z
N MET A 1 -15.13 -10.20 13.04
CA MET A 1 -14.84 -8.77 12.81
C MET A 1 -14.98 -8.46 11.34
N ALA A 2 -15.66 -7.38 10.96
CA ALA A 2 -15.66 -6.91 9.57
C ALA A 2 -14.25 -6.43 9.18
N LEU A 3 -13.84 -6.66 7.93
CA LEU A 3 -12.50 -6.31 7.42
C LEU A 3 -12.16 -4.82 7.62
N GLY A 4 -13.16 -3.94 7.53
CA GLY A 4 -12.99 -2.52 7.83
C GLY A 4 -12.60 -2.22 9.28
N ALA A 5 -13.19 -2.94 10.24
CA ALA A 5 -12.83 -2.82 11.65
C ALA A 5 -11.43 -3.37 11.92
N PHE A 6 -11.08 -4.49 11.27
CA PHE A 6 -9.72 -5.06 11.32
C PHE A 6 -8.67 -4.10 10.78
N LEU A 7 -8.93 -3.44 9.64
CA LEU A 7 -7.99 -2.46 9.11
C LEU A 7 -7.92 -1.21 9.96
N SER A 8 -8.99 -0.81 10.65
CA SER A 8 -8.98 0.39 11.48
C SER A 8 -8.11 0.27 12.75
N SER A 9 -7.71 -0.94 13.14
CA SER A 9 -6.78 -1.16 14.26
C SER A 9 -5.30 -1.11 13.87
N GLY A 10 -4.98 -0.98 12.58
CA GLY A 10 -3.60 -0.82 12.13
C GLY A 10 -3.09 0.59 12.41
N GLN A 11 -1.86 0.70 12.94
CA GLN A 11 -1.15 1.97 13.12
C GLN A 11 -0.63 2.51 11.77
N TRP A 12 -1.52 2.79 10.83
CA TRP A 12 -1.15 3.26 9.50
C TRP A 12 -0.59 4.67 9.52
N GLU A 13 0.43 4.89 8.71
CA GLU A 13 1.07 6.19 8.57
C GLU A 13 0.90 6.74 7.17
N TRP A 14 0.89 5.89 6.14
CA TRP A 14 0.74 6.30 4.75
C TRP A 14 -0.46 5.63 4.07
N PHE A 15 -1.10 6.40 3.20
CA PHE A 15 -1.94 5.87 2.13
C PHE A 15 -1.20 5.95 0.81
N VAL A 16 -1.24 4.86 0.04
CA VAL A 16 -0.49 4.70 -1.20
C VAL A 16 -1.42 4.25 -2.31
N SER A 17 -1.36 4.95 -3.44
CA SER A 17 -2.09 4.63 -4.66
C SER A 17 -1.12 4.65 -5.83
N LEU A 18 -0.93 3.50 -6.47
CA LEU A 18 0.07 3.27 -7.51
C LEU A 18 -0.58 2.70 -8.77
N THR A 19 -0.53 3.44 -9.86
CA THR A 19 -1.13 3.05 -11.15
C THR A 19 -0.02 2.90 -12.18
N PHE A 20 -0.07 1.87 -13.03
CA PHE A 20 0.85 1.75 -14.17
C PHE A 20 0.49 2.71 -15.30
N ARG A 21 1.50 3.20 -16.04
CA ARG A 21 1.26 3.98 -17.27
C ARG A 21 0.82 3.12 -18.43
N ALA A 22 1.35 1.90 -18.52
CA ALA A 22 1.07 0.99 -19.62
C ALA A 22 -0.39 0.50 -19.56
N GLU A 23 -1.01 0.35 -20.74
CA GLU A 23 -2.39 -0.14 -20.85
C GLU A 23 -2.52 -1.57 -20.30
N TYR A 24 -1.49 -2.40 -20.50
CA TYR A 24 -1.41 -3.74 -19.94
C TYR A 24 -0.05 -3.99 -19.28
N VAL A 25 -0.09 -4.51 -18.07
CA VAL A 25 1.06 -5.10 -17.37
C VAL A 25 0.59 -6.43 -16.82
N SER A 26 1.31 -7.52 -17.12
CA SER A 26 0.92 -8.83 -16.59
C SER A 26 0.96 -8.81 -15.04
N PRO A 27 0.09 -9.58 -14.35
CA PRO A 27 0.09 -9.62 -12.88
C PRO A 27 1.46 -9.93 -12.27
N LYS A 28 2.24 -10.80 -12.92
CA LYS A 28 3.59 -11.18 -12.48
C LYS A 28 4.58 -10.02 -12.57
N GLU A 29 4.59 -9.27 -13.67
CA GLU A 29 5.45 -8.10 -13.79
C GLU A 29 5.01 -7.01 -12.82
N ALA A 30 3.71 -6.78 -12.70
CA ALA A 30 3.16 -5.79 -11.79
C ALA A 30 3.60 -6.06 -10.34
N ASP A 31 3.55 -7.31 -9.89
CA ASP A 31 4.02 -7.70 -8.57
C ASP A 31 5.53 -7.52 -8.40
N ARG A 32 6.34 -7.75 -9.44
CA ARG A 32 7.79 -7.44 -9.38
C ARG A 32 8.04 -5.96 -9.17
N HIS A 33 7.33 -5.08 -9.87
CA HIS A 33 7.45 -3.63 -9.68
C HIS A 33 7.03 -3.20 -8.27
N TRP A 34 5.94 -3.75 -7.75
CA TRP A 34 5.55 -3.56 -6.35
C TRP A 34 6.64 -4.00 -5.38
N GLN A 35 7.19 -5.21 -5.56
CA GLN A 35 8.25 -5.73 -4.68
C GLN A 35 9.52 -4.88 -4.76
N ALA A 36 9.91 -4.42 -5.94
CA ALA A 36 11.05 -3.52 -6.10
C ALA A 36 10.84 -2.21 -5.31
N TRP A 37 9.68 -1.58 -5.46
CA TRP A 37 9.31 -0.37 -4.73
C TRP A 37 9.27 -0.59 -3.21
N LEU A 38 8.66 -1.68 -2.74
CA LEU A 38 8.60 -2.05 -1.32
C LEU A 38 9.99 -2.33 -0.76
N ASN A 39 10.87 -2.97 -1.53
CA ASN A 39 12.24 -3.25 -1.12
C ASN A 39 13.05 -1.96 -0.97
N SER A 40 12.86 -0.97 -1.84
CA SER A 40 13.44 0.37 -1.64
C SER A 40 12.97 0.99 -0.34
N LEU A 41 11.68 0.85 0.02
CA LEU A 41 11.14 1.36 1.28
C LEU A 41 11.74 0.64 2.49
N CYS A 42 11.85 -0.69 2.42
CA CYS A 42 12.49 -1.48 3.46
C CYS A 42 13.95 -1.07 3.68
N GLN A 43 14.69 -0.76 2.60
CA GLN A 43 16.07 -0.27 2.71
C GLN A 43 16.12 1.12 3.35
N SER A 44 15.20 2.03 3.01
CA SER A 44 15.11 3.33 3.68
C SER A 44 14.76 3.19 5.16
N CYS A 45 13.82 2.33 5.54
CA CYS A 45 13.52 2.00 6.94
C CYS A 45 14.77 1.51 7.66
N ARG A 46 15.47 0.53 7.08
CA ARG A 46 16.71 -0.02 7.65
C ARG A 46 17.79 1.05 7.84
N TYR A 47 17.99 1.93 6.85
CA TYR A 47 18.96 3.03 6.94
C TYR A 47 18.61 4.03 8.05
N ARG A 48 17.32 4.19 8.35
CA ARG A 48 16.82 5.02 9.45
C ARG A 48 16.76 4.31 10.80
N GLY A 49 17.20 3.04 10.88
CA GLY A 49 17.12 2.24 12.10
C GLY A 49 15.71 1.76 12.45
N LEU A 50 14.78 1.81 11.50
CA LEU A 50 13.42 1.31 11.66
C LEU A 50 13.33 -0.18 11.27
N GLU A 51 12.36 -0.88 11.83
CA GLU A 51 12.01 -2.24 11.44
C GLU A 51 11.42 -2.29 10.02
N ARG A 52 11.15 -3.51 9.52
CA ARG A 52 10.49 -3.69 8.23
C ARG A 52 9.07 -3.11 8.29
N PRO A 53 8.67 -2.24 7.34
CA PRO A 53 7.33 -1.69 7.34
C PRO A 53 6.29 -2.79 7.13
N PHE A 54 5.10 -2.60 7.70
CA PHE A 54 3.95 -3.47 7.50
C PHE A 54 2.95 -2.83 6.54
N TYR A 55 2.17 -3.65 5.84
CA TYR A 55 1.22 -3.14 4.87
C TYR A 55 -0.04 -4.00 4.73
N PHE A 56 -1.08 -3.35 4.25
CA PHE A 56 -2.23 -3.96 3.60
C PHE A 56 -2.31 -3.43 2.16
N ARG A 57 -2.49 -4.30 1.16
CA ARG A 57 -2.59 -3.93 -0.26
C ARG A 57 -3.81 -4.57 -0.90
N VAL A 58 -4.49 -3.82 -1.76
CA VAL A 58 -5.45 -4.31 -2.74
C VAL A 58 -4.89 -4.10 -4.14
N THR A 59 -4.92 -5.14 -4.96
CA THR A 59 -4.71 -5.04 -6.41
C THR A 59 -6.07 -4.93 -7.08
N GLU A 60 -6.29 -3.85 -7.82
CA GLU A 60 -7.48 -3.60 -8.62
C GLU A 60 -7.13 -3.67 -10.11
N LEU A 61 -7.93 -4.42 -10.88
CA LEU A 61 -7.90 -4.37 -12.33
C LEU A 61 -8.85 -3.26 -12.81
N GLN A 62 -8.34 -2.23 -13.47
CA GLN A 62 -9.20 -1.27 -14.15
C GLN A 62 -9.75 -1.86 -15.46
N ASN A 63 -10.89 -1.32 -15.92
CA ASN A 63 -11.61 -1.77 -17.12
C ASN A 63 -10.78 -1.85 -18.43
N ARG A 64 -9.56 -1.29 -18.45
CA ARG A 64 -8.63 -1.30 -19.60
C ARG A 64 -7.46 -2.28 -19.46
N GLY A 65 -7.41 -3.08 -18.40
CA GLY A 65 -6.29 -4.00 -18.12
C GLY A 65 -5.15 -3.39 -17.28
N THR A 66 -5.24 -2.09 -16.97
CA THR A 66 -4.28 -1.39 -16.12
C THR A 66 -4.45 -1.81 -14.66
N LEU A 67 -3.40 -2.37 -14.07
CA LEU A 67 -3.37 -2.72 -12.65
C LEU A 67 -3.12 -1.48 -11.78
N HIS A 68 -3.81 -1.44 -10.65
CA HIS A 68 -3.70 -0.37 -9.66
C HIS A 68 -3.52 -1.00 -8.28
N TYR A 69 -2.55 -0.52 -7.51
CA TYR A 69 -2.40 -0.86 -6.11
C TYR A 69 -2.92 0.25 -5.20
N HIS A 70 -3.77 -0.13 -4.26
CA HIS A 70 -4.12 0.71 -3.11
C HIS A 70 -3.55 0.06 -1.85
N SER A 71 -2.80 0.81 -1.05
CA SER A 71 -2.12 0.27 0.11
C SER A 71 -2.16 1.21 1.31
N LEU A 72 -2.25 0.61 2.49
CA LEU A 72 -2.01 1.25 3.78
C LEU A 72 -0.68 0.73 4.30
N ILE A 73 0.20 1.62 4.72
CA ILE A 73 1.55 1.28 5.18
C ILE A 73 1.83 1.93 6.53
N GLY A 74 2.46 1.19 7.44
CA GLY A 74 2.98 1.70 8.71
C GLY A 74 4.37 1.15 9.02
N GLY A 75 5.00 1.66 10.08
CA GLY A 75 6.39 1.37 10.44
C GLY A 75 7.39 2.14 9.57
N VAL A 76 7.00 3.30 9.05
CA VAL A 76 7.77 4.14 8.12
C VAL A 76 8.24 5.45 8.74
N GLY A 77 7.68 5.86 9.89
CA GLY A 77 8.12 7.04 10.62
C GLY A 77 8.10 8.32 9.76
N ASP A 78 9.17 9.10 9.84
CA ASP A 78 9.35 10.38 9.13
C ASP A 78 10.00 10.23 7.74
N ILE A 79 10.06 9.02 7.17
CA ILE A 79 10.58 8.81 5.82
C ILE A 79 9.84 9.71 4.83
N ARG A 80 10.59 10.36 3.92
CA ARG A 80 10.02 11.31 2.97
C ARG A 80 9.16 10.60 1.91
N ARG A 81 7.84 10.65 2.07
CA ARG A 81 6.83 10.12 1.13
C ARG A 81 7.07 10.47 -0.35
N LEU A 82 7.47 11.72 -0.62
CA LEU A 82 7.69 12.20 -1.98
C LEU A 82 8.79 11.42 -2.73
N LEU A 83 9.83 10.95 -2.03
CA LEU A 83 10.84 10.08 -2.64
C LEU A 83 10.19 8.81 -3.22
N PHE A 84 9.24 8.22 -2.50
CA PHE A 84 8.57 6.99 -2.92
C PHE A 84 7.53 7.22 -4.01
N LYS A 85 6.94 8.42 -4.03
CA LYS A 85 6.17 8.86 -5.19
C LYS A 85 7.07 8.90 -6.44
N ASP A 86 8.20 9.59 -6.35
CA ASP A 86 9.12 9.77 -7.48
C ASP A 86 9.69 8.43 -7.99
N ILE A 87 10.04 7.50 -7.08
CA ILE A 87 10.50 6.15 -7.46
C ILE A 87 9.44 5.40 -8.27
N TRP A 88 8.16 5.48 -7.88
CA TRP A 88 7.11 4.79 -8.63
C TRP A 88 6.81 5.45 -9.97
N GLU A 89 6.95 6.77 -10.08
CA GLU A 89 6.63 7.52 -11.30
C GLU A 89 7.48 7.14 -12.52
N LEU A 90 8.58 6.41 -12.30
CA LEU A 90 9.33 5.71 -13.34
C LEU A 90 8.49 4.65 -14.08
N ASN A 91 7.48 4.07 -13.43
CA ASN A 91 6.62 3.01 -13.95
C ASN A 91 5.18 3.51 -14.25
N GLY A 92 4.79 4.67 -13.71
CA GLY A 92 3.41 5.09 -13.75
C GLY A 92 3.10 6.37 -13.00
N PHE A 93 1.96 6.37 -12.31
CA PHE A 93 1.47 7.49 -11.51
C PHE A 93 1.38 7.06 -10.05
N ALA A 94 1.80 7.94 -9.14
CA ALA A 94 1.77 7.64 -7.71
C ALA A 94 1.18 8.77 -6.89
N ARG A 95 0.50 8.36 -5.83
CA ARG A 95 0.10 9.18 -4.71
C ARG A 95 0.56 8.48 -3.43
N VAL A 96 1.41 9.15 -2.67
CA VAL A 96 1.92 8.69 -1.38
C VAL A 96 1.60 9.78 -0.37
N GLU A 97 0.49 9.61 0.32
CA GLU A 97 -0.09 10.59 1.22
C GLU A 97 0.07 10.17 2.68
N GLN A 98 0.04 11.14 3.59
CA GLN A 98 -0.10 10.84 5.00
C GLN A 98 -1.48 10.26 5.26
N TYR A 99 -1.54 9.15 5.97
CA TYR A 99 -2.78 8.59 6.45
C TYR A 99 -3.39 9.52 7.49
N ASN A 100 -4.68 9.82 7.34
CA ASN A 100 -5.45 10.53 8.33
C ASN A 100 -6.35 9.55 9.11
N PRO A 101 -6.05 9.26 10.39
CA PRO A 101 -6.86 8.37 11.22
C PRO A 101 -8.32 8.79 11.36
N SER A 102 -8.64 10.09 11.27
CA SER A 102 -10.01 10.58 11.42
C SER A 102 -10.93 10.16 10.28
N LEU A 103 -10.38 9.82 9.12
CA LEU A 103 -11.13 9.30 7.96
C LEU A 103 -11.34 7.78 8.06
N GLY A 104 -10.44 7.09 8.78
CA GLY A 104 -10.46 5.64 8.95
C GLY A 104 -10.01 4.86 7.70
N ALA A 105 -9.60 3.61 7.90
CA ALA A 105 -9.05 2.78 6.83
C ALA A 105 -10.06 2.54 5.69
N CYS A 106 -11.34 2.38 6.04
CA CYS A 106 -12.43 2.20 5.07
C CYS A 106 -12.56 3.36 4.08
N HIS A 107 -12.25 4.61 4.47
CA HIS A 107 -12.30 5.74 3.56
C HIS A 107 -11.30 5.56 2.40
N TYR A 108 -10.12 5.05 2.71
CA TYR A 108 -9.03 4.90 1.75
C TYR A 108 -9.16 3.66 0.87
N VAL A 109 -9.57 2.52 1.45
CA VAL A 109 -9.56 1.22 0.75
C VAL A 109 -10.93 0.58 0.58
N GLY A 110 -11.97 1.07 1.26
CA GLY A 110 -13.29 0.43 1.33
C GLY A 110 -13.96 0.22 -0.03
N LYS A 111 -13.79 1.16 -0.96
CA LYS A 111 -14.27 1.03 -2.35
C LYS A 111 -13.70 -0.20 -3.06
N TYR A 112 -12.47 -0.60 -2.75
CA TYR A 112 -11.77 -1.70 -3.42
C TYR A 112 -12.01 -3.04 -2.73
N LEU A 113 -12.43 -3.03 -1.47
CA LEU A 113 -12.81 -4.24 -0.73
C LEU A 113 -14.09 -4.88 -1.24
N VAL A 114 -14.99 -4.08 -1.83
CA VAL A 114 -16.29 -4.56 -2.34
C VAL A 114 -16.24 -5.01 -3.80
N LYS A 115 -15.12 -4.82 -4.49
CA LYS A 115 -14.93 -5.30 -5.85
C LYS A 115 -14.56 -6.78 -5.82
N THR A 116 -15.34 -7.61 -6.50
CA THR A 116 -15.18 -9.07 -6.56
C THR A 116 -13.82 -9.54 -7.11
N ASP A 117 -13.13 -8.69 -7.84
CA ASP A 117 -11.87 -9.03 -8.52
C ASP A 117 -10.62 -8.51 -7.79
N GLY A 118 -10.79 -7.91 -6.60
CA GLY A 118 -9.70 -7.36 -5.82
C GLY A 118 -8.84 -8.43 -5.16
N ASN A 119 -7.54 -8.51 -5.47
CA ASN A 119 -6.61 -9.39 -4.75
C ASN A 119 -6.08 -8.67 -3.49
N LEU A 120 -6.42 -9.20 -2.32
CA LEU A 120 -6.02 -8.67 -1.02
C LEU A 120 -4.73 -9.32 -0.53
N GLN A 121 -3.77 -8.51 -0.07
CA GLN A 121 -2.50 -8.97 0.48
C GLN A 121 -2.13 -8.22 1.75
N PHE A 122 -1.49 -8.94 2.68
CA PHE A 122 -1.05 -8.42 3.97
C PHE A 122 0.42 -8.79 4.17
N SER A 123 1.20 -7.89 4.77
CA SER A 123 2.54 -8.26 5.23
C SER A 123 2.45 -9.28 6.37
N HIS A 124 3.45 -10.16 6.46
CA HIS A 124 3.47 -11.19 7.50
C HIS A 124 3.50 -10.61 8.93
N ASN A 125 4.17 -9.46 9.10
CA ASN A 125 4.29 -8.76 10.38
C ASN A 125 3.06 -7.91 10.75
N LEU A 126 2.06 -7.73 9.88
CA LEU A 126 0.92 -6.86 10.17
C LEU A 126 0.25 -7.18 11.50
N LYS A 127 0.11 -8.47 11.84
CA LYS A 127 -0.55 -8.91 13.08
C LYS A 127 0.08 -8.34 14.36
N GLN A 128 1.37 -8.03 14.34
CA GLN A 128 2.11 -7.48 15.48
C GLN A 128 1.81 -5.99 15.70
N HIS A 129 1.24 -5.31 14.70
CA HIS A 129 0.99 -3.87 14.69
C HIS A 129 -0.51 -3.53 14.68
N LEU A 130 -1.36 -4.53 14.91
CA LEU A 130 -2.77 -4.31 15.19
C LEU A 130 -2.90 -3.91 16.66
N THR A 131 -3.59 -2.81 16.95
CA THR A 131 -3.91 -2.48 18.33
C THR A 131 -4.84 -3.56 18.89
N THR A 132 -4.40 -4.25 19.94
CA THR A 132 -5.26 -5.15 20.71
C THR A 132 -6.33 -4.28 21.35
N SER A 133 -7.60 -4.50 20.97
CA SER A 133 -8.76 -3.88 21.62
C SER A 133 -8.84 -4.27 23.09
#